data_AF-A0A6J8CW13-F1
#
_entry.id   AF-A0A6J8CW13-F1
#
_cell.length_a   1.000
_cell.length_b   1.000
_cell.length_c   1.000
_cell.angle_alpha   90.00
_cell.angle_beta   90.00
_cell.angle_gamma   90.00
#
_symmetry.space_group_name_H-M   'P 1'
#
loop_
_entity.id
_entity.type
_entity.pdbx_description
1 polymer ?
#
loop_
_entity_poly.entity_id
_entity_poly.type
_entity_poly.pdbx_seq_one_letter_code
_entity_poly.pdbx_strand_id
1 'polypeptide(L)'
;MDDSVNQGKSILALEVTEEQKETIYNLFAHHNWDYKEIEIKENKDENKETNGAGNSEDFDDFLIEQNDNFEECPYCLCKPCITHEHNRQMWWESEIQMAHIRNSSLRKTDYKRFWTNLFHRNVWQDPRYLERKRAALRQDPRRRNYVYHRRDLMPKCVIELVRSWFPNLPNVPYMGHMWE
;
A
#
# COMPACT_ATOMS: atom_id res chain seq x y z
N MET A 1 -34.48 28.03 13.26
CA MET A 1 -33.06 28.39 13.30
C MET A 1 -32.33 27.08 13.20
N ASP A 2 -31.84 26.83 11.99
CA ASP A 2 -31.28 25.58 11.51
C ASP A 2 -29.79 25.88 11.33
N ASP A 3 -28.93 25.24 12.12
CA ASP A 3 -27.48 25.34 11.96
C ASP A 3 -26.89 23.93 11.98
N SER A 4 -26.58 23.50 10.76
CA SER A 4 -26.02 22.22 10.35
C SER A 4 -24.55 22.06 10.77
N VAL A 5 -24.26 21.03 11.57
CA VAL A 5 -22.91 20.49 11.73
C VAL A 5 -22.64 19.53 10.57
N ASN A 6 -21.99 20.01 9.52
CA ASN A 6 -21.60 19.19 8.38
C ASN A 6 -20.29 18.44 8.70
N GLN A 7 -20.39 17.33 9.44
CA GLN A 7 -19.29 16.37 9.57
C GLN A 7 -18.99 15.77 8.20
N GLY A 8 -17.73 15.86 7.76
CA GLY A 8 -17.26 15.48 6.43
C GLY A 8 -17.71 14.08 6.02
N LYS A 9 -18.73 14.01 5.15
CA LYS A 9 -19.16 12.78 4.51
C LYS A 9 -18.22 12.52 3.33
N SER A 10 -17.38 11.49 3.45
CA SER A 10 -16.62 10.97 2.33
C SER A 10 -17.56 10.21 1.40
N ILE A 11 -17.61 10.58 0.13
CA ILE A 11 -18.43 9.90 -0.89
C ILE A 11 -17.54 8.84 -1.56
N LEU A 12 -17.99 7.60 -1.58
CA LEU A 12 -17.36 6.49 -2.31
C LEU A 12 -18.26 6.13 -3.50
N ALA A 13 -17.72 6.21 -4.72
CA ALA A 13 -18.39 5.72 -5.92
C ALA A 13 -17.80 4.36 -6.30
N LEU A 14 -18.67 3.41 -6.64
CA LEU A 14 -18.30 2.07 -7.08
C LEU A 14 -18.99 1.79 -8.41
N GLU A 15 -18.20 1.47 -9.44
CA GLU A 15 -18.72 0.90 -10.67
C GLU A 15 -18.83 -0.61 -10.49
N VAL A 16 -20.03 -1.15 -10.63
CA VAL A 16 -20.34 -2.55 -10.36
C VAL A 16 -21.24 -3.11 -11.44
N THR A 17 -21.14 -4.41 -11.68
CA THR A 17 -22.12 -5.12 -12.51
C THR A 17 -23.46 -5.25 -11.79
N GLU A 18 -24.55 -5.54 -12.50
CA GLU A 18 -25.86 -5.76 -11.88
C GLU A 18 -25.84 -6.87 -10.83
N GLU A 19 -25.10 -7.96 -11.07
CA GLU A 19 -24.95 -9.07 -10.13
C GLU A 19 -24.20 -8.64 -8.84
N GLN A 20 -23.18 -7.80 -8.99
CA GLN A 20 -22.45 -7.22 -7.86
C GLN A 20 -23.32 -6.23 -7.08
N LYS A 21 -24.12 -5.42 -7.78
CA LYS A 21 -25.09 -4.48 -7.19
C LYS A 21 -26.10 -5.23 -6.31
N GLU A 22 -26.67 -6.32 -6.82
CA GLU A 22 -27.61 -7.16 -6.08
C GLU A 22 -26.96 -7.79 -4.83
N THR A 23 -25.72 -8.26 -4.96
CA THR A 23 -24.95 -8.81 -3.83
C THR A 23 -24.71 -7.76 -2.73
N ILE A 24 -24.40 -6.52 -3.11
CA ILE A 24 -24.21 -5.41 -2.17
C ILE A 24 -25.53 -5.09 -1.45
N TYR A 25 -26.66 -5.08 -2.17
CA TYR A 25 -27.98 -4.85 -1.56
C TYR A 25 -28.36 -5.95 -0.58
N ASN A 26 -28.10 -7.21 -0.92
CA ASN A 26 -28.32 -8.34 -0.01
C ASN A 26 -27.48 -8.22 1.27
N LEU A 27 -26.23 -7.76 1.14
CA LEU A 27 -25.37 -7.48 2.29
C LEU A 27 -25.96 -6.38 3.19
N PHE A 28 -26.42 -5.27 2.59
CA PHE A 28 -27.00 -4.15 3.35
C PHE A 28 -28.28 -4.57 4.07
N ALA A 29 -29.14 -5.34 3.40
CA ALA A 29 -30.35 -5.88 3.98
C ALA A 29 -30.06 -6.84 5.15
N HIS A 30 -29.08 -7.73 5.02
CA HIS A 30 -28.66 -8.64 6.08
C HIS A 30 -28.17 -7.92 7.35
N HIS A 31 -27.54 -6.75 7.17
CA HIS A 31 -27.00 -5.94 8.27
C HIS A 31 -27.92 -4.79 8.72
N ASN A 32 -29.14 -4.70 8.20
CA ASN A 32 -30.09 -3.61 8.46
C ASN A 32 -29.46 -2.21 8.24
N TRP A 33 -28.64 -2.07 7.19
CA TRP A 33 -28.08 -0.77 6.82
C TRP A 33 -29.07 0.00 5.97
N ASP A 34 -29.44 1.19 6.44
CA ASP A 34 -30.26 2.11 5.67
C ASP A 34 -29.45 2.71 4.52
N TYR A 35 -30.00 2.63 3.30
CA TYR A 35 -29.40 3.27 2.13
C TYR A 35 -30.45 4.05 1.33
N LYS A 36 -29.99 5.05 0.57
CA LYS A 36 -30.81 5.85 -0.35
C LYS A 36 -30.14 5.83 -1.71
N GLU A 37 -30.86 5.37 -2.73
CA GLU A 37 -30.39 5.45 -4.11
C GLU A 37 -30.53 6.90 -4.59
N ILE A 38 -29.42 7.49 -5.05
CA ILE A 38 -29.39 8.85 -5.59
C ILE A 38 -29.09 8.72 -7.08
N GLU A 39 -30.03 9.14 -7.91
CA GLU A 39 -29.84 9.19 -9.37
C GLU A 39 -28.80 10.26 -9.72
N ILE A 40 -27.63 9.85 -10.21
CA ILE A 40 -26.62 10.76 -10.72
C ILE A 40 -27.02 11.16 -12.14
N LYS A 41 -27.36 12.44 -12.37
CA LYS A 41 -27.56 12.97 -13.71
C LYS A 41 -26.20 13.17 -14.37
N GLU A 42 -25.92 12.40 -15.42
CA GLU A 42 -24.70 12.54 -16.22
C GLU A 42 -24.63 13.95 -16.84
N ASN A 43 -23.70 14.78 -16.38
CA ASN A 43 -23.25 15.94 -17.15
C ASN A 43 -22.34 15.41 -18.27
N LYS A 44 -22.91 15.21 -19.45
CA LYS A 44 -22.15 15.15 -20.70
C LYS A 44 -21.55 16.54 -20.93
N ASP A 45 -20.24 16.68 -20.81
CA ASP A 45 -19.49 17.53 -21.74
C ASP A 45 -17.97 17.29 -21.69
N GLU A 46 -17.43 17.20 -22.91
CA GLU A 46 -16.03 17.29 -23.36
C GLU A 46 -15.06 16.13 -23.11
N ASN A 47 -15.22 15.10 -23.96
CA ASN A 47 -14.10 14.37 -24.57
C ASN A 47 -13.07 15.34 -25.18
N LYS A 48 -11.82 15.26 -24.74
CA LYS A 48 -10.66 15.54 -25.60
C LYS A 48 -9.70 14.37 -25.56
N GLU A 49 -9.67 13.65 -26.67
CA GLU A 49 -8.62 12.71 -27.04
C GLU A 49 -7.29 13.47 -27.21
N THR A 50 -6.26 13.09 -26.47
CA THR A 50 -4.86 13.23 -26.93
C THR A 50 -4.10 11.94 -26.70
N ASN A 51 -3.75 11.30 -27.81
CA ASN A 51 -2.84 10.16 -27.90
C ASN A 51 -1.43 10.50 -27.43
N GLY A 52 -0.82 9.60 -26.65
CA GLY A 52 0.62 9.33 -26.69
C GLY A 52 1.52 10.02 -25.65
N ALA A 53 1.61 9.42 -24.46
CA ALA A 53 2.82 9.18 -23.65
C ALA A 53 2.36 8.87 -22.22
N GLY A 54 2.88 7.78 -21.62
CA GLY A 54 2.39 7.20 -20.37
C GLY A 54 2.22 8.22 -19.25
N ASN A 55 0.98 8.60 -19.01
CA ASN A 55 0.57 9.40 -17.87
C ASN A 55 -0.01 8.45 -16.82
N SER A 56 0.48 8.66 -15.59
CA SER A 56 -0.27 8.39 -14.37
C SER A 56 -1.73 8.73 -14.60
N GLU A 57 -2.57 7.71 -14.60
CA GLU A 57 -4.00 7.91 -14.38
C GLU A 57 -4.12 8.70 -13.07
N ASP A 58 -4.83 9.83 -13.12
CA ASP A 58 -5.26 10.65 -11.99
C ASP A 58 -6.12 9.82 -11.03
N PHE A 59 -5.52 8.81 -10.41
CA PHE A 59 -5.93 8.39 -9.10
C PHE A 59 -5.62 9.59 -8.22
N ASP A 60 -6.66 10.24 -7.69
CA ASP A 60 -6.53 11.06 -6.49
C ASP A 60 -5.65 10.26 -5.53
N ASP A 61 -4.39 10.70 -5.38
CA ASP A 61 -3.33 9.89 -4.80
C ASP A 61 -3.70 9.72 -3.33
N PHE A 62 -4.32 8.58 -2.99
CA PHE A 62 -4.88 8.35 -1.67
C PHE A 62 -3.74 8.39 -0.65
N LEU A 63 -3.60 9.55 -0.01
CA LEU A 63 -2.51 9.85 0.90
C LEU A 63 -2.97 9.61 2.32
N ILE A 64 -2.29 8.69 2.99
CA ILE A 64 -2.43 8.44 4.41
C ILE A 64 -1.48 9.39 5.14
N GLU A 65 -2.06 10.31 5.90
CA GLU A 65 -1.32 11.29 6.70
C GLU A 65 -0.46 10.62 7.78
N GLN A 66 0.69 11.23 8.06
CA GLN A 66 1.59 10.82 9.15
C GLN A 66 1.11 11.46 10.46
N ASN A 67 1.31 10.77 11.58
CA ASN A 67 0.91 11.26 12.90
C ASN A 67 2.11 11.82 13.67
N ASP A 68 2.15 13.14 13.83
CA ASP A 68 3.27 13.84 14.48
C ASP A 68 3.44 13.57 15.98
N ASN A 69 2.49 12.89 16.62
CA ASN A 69 2.62 12.45 18.01
C ASN A 69 3.56 11.24 18.17
N PHE A 70 4.00 10.63 17.07
CA PHE A 70 4.90 9.49 17.09
C PHE A 70 6.27 9.84 16.53
N GLU A 71 7.29 9.18 17.06
CA GLU A 71 8.63 9.25 16.50
C GLU A 71 8.68 8.64 15.09
N GLU A 72 9.46 9.27 14.22
CA GLU A 72 9.69 8.79 12.87
C GLU A 72 10.54 7.52 12.90
N CYS A 73 10.08 6.47 12.22
CA CYS A 73 10.88 5.28 12.06
C CYS A 73 12.11 5.56 11.19
N PRO A 74 13.34 5.27 11.66
CA PRO A 74 14.54 5.52 10.86
C PRO A 74 14.58 4.68 9.58
N TYR A 75 13.80 3.60 9.46
CA TYR A 75 13.83 2.71 8.30
C TYR A 75 12.78 3.03 7.25
N CYS A 76 11.51 3.17 7.64
CA CYS A 76 10.41 3.44 6.70
C CYS A 76 9.99 4.91 6.63
N LEU A 77 10.54 5.77 7.50
CA LEU A 77 10.25 7.21 7.56
C LEU A 77 8.79 7.56 7.91
N CYS A 78 8.00 6.59 8.36
CA CYS A 78 6.62 6.82 8.81
C CYS A 78 6.57 7.17 10.29
N LYS A 79 5.51 7.90 10.69
CA LYS A 79 5.12 8.21 12.06
C LYS A 79 3.67 7.73 12.32
N PRO A 80 3.44 6.70 13.14
CA PRO A 80 4.46 5.78 13.65
C PRO A 80 5.03 4.90 12.52
N CYS A 81 6.00 4.05 12.86
CA CYS A 81 6.52 3.03 11.96
C CYS A 81 5.39 2.26 11.24
N ILE A 82 5.59 1.88 9.97
CA ILE A 82 4.60 1.11 9.21
C ILE A 82 4.30 -0.25 9.85
N THR A 83 5.22 -0.77 10.66
CA THR A 83 5.08 -2.02 11.42
C THR A 83 4.61 -1.79 12.86
N HIS A 84 4.19 -0.57 13.21
CA HIS A 84 3.62 -0.26 14.53
C HIS A 84 2.16 -0.74 14.62
N GLU A 85 1.71 -1.13 15.81
CA GLU A 85 0.34 -1.63 16.06
C GLU A 85 -0.78 -0.68 15.58
N HIS A 86 -0.66 0.64 15.76
CA HIS A 86 -1.58 1.62 15.15
C HIS A 86 -1.75 1.53 13.63
N ASN A 87 -0.75 0.99 12.92
CA ASN A 87 -0.80 0.75 11.47
C ASN A 87 -1.17 -0.70 11.14
N ARG A 88 -1.51 -1.54 12.13
CA ARG A 88 -1.84 -2.95 11.94
C ARG A 88 -2.97 -3.12 10.95
N GLN A 89 -2.78 -4.07 10.04
CA GLN A 89 -3.75 -4.39 9.01
C GLN A 89 -4.36 -5.77 9.27
N MET A 90 -5.57 -6.01 8.77
CA MET A 90 -6.28 -7.29 8.94
C MET A 90 -5.53 -8.51 8.38
N TRP A 91 -4.62 -8.28 7.43
CA TRP A 91 -3.81 -9.33 6.82
C TRP A 91 -2.50 -9.61 7.57
N TRP A 92 -2.19 -8.89 8.65
CA TRP A 92 -1.01 -9.18 9.46
C TRP A 92 -1.13 -10.53 10.14
N GLU A 93 -0.03 -11.28 10.14
CA GLU A 93 0.04 -12.52 10.90
C GLU A 93 -0.01 -12.23 12.39
N SER A 94 -0.84 -13.00 13.09
CA SER A 94 -0.96 -12.90 14.55
C SER A 94 0.01 -13.82 15.28
N GLU A 95 0.53 -14.85 14.59
CA GLU A 95 1.42 -15.85 15.14
C GLU A 95 2.62 -16.11 14.20
N ILE A 96 3.73 -16.56 14.78
CA ILE A 96 4.90 -16.98 14.01
C ILE A 96 4.60 -18.34 13.38
N GLN A 97 4.75 -18.42 12.07
CA GLN A 97 4.55 -19.65 11.31
C GLN A 97 5.76 -20.58 11.44
N MET A 98 5.52 -21.89 11.39
CA MET A 98 6.61 -22.85 11.31
C MET A 98 7.44 -22.65 10.03
N ALA A 99 8.74 -22.93 10.12
CA ALA A 99 9.64 -22.86 8.98
C ALA A 99 9.20 -23.81 7.86
N HIS A 100 8.92 -23.27 6.67
CA HIS A 100 8.41 -24.04 5.54
C HIS A 100 8.84 -23.43 4.20
N ILE A 101 8.98 -24.24 3.14
CA ILE A 101 9.41 -23.77 1.82
C ILE A 101 8.45 -22.73 1.22
N ARG A 102 7.15 -22.86 1.50
CA ARG A 102 6.07 -21.93 1.08
C ARG A 102 6.21 -20.53 1.67
N ASN A 103 6.93 -20.38 2.79
CA ASN A 103 7.10 -19.10 3.49
C ASN A 103 7.72 -18.05 2.57
N SER A 104 8.55 -18.45 1.60
CA SER A 104 9.09 -17.54 0.58
C SER A 104 8.00 -16.83 -0.22
N SER A 105 6.97 -17.55 -0.64
CA SER A 105 5.84 -16.98 -1.39
C SER A 105 4.97 -16.08 -0.51
N LEU A 106 4.70 -16.49 0.74
CA LEU A 106 3.93 -15.70 1.70
C LEU A 106 4.61 -14.36 2.00
N ARG A 107 5.92 -14.38 2.27
CA ARG A 107 6.71 -13.14 2.45
C ARG A 107 6.61 -12.20 1.25
N LYS A 108 6.68 -12.74 0.03
CA LYS A 108 6.57 -11.91 -1.19
C LYS A 108 5.21 -11.23 -1.30
N THR A 109 4.13 -11.94 -0.94
CA THR A 109 2.78 -11.36 -0.89
C THR A 109 2.71 -10.22 0.11
N ASP A 110 3.22 -10.42 1.33
CA ASP A 110 3.17 -9.39 2.36
C ASP A 110 4.11 -8.21 2.07
N TYR A 111 5.27 -8.45 1.48
CA TYR A 111 6.13 -7.36 0.98
C TYR A 111 5.40 -6.49 -0.04
N LYS A 112 4.57 -7.06 -0.93
CA LYS A 112 3.76 -6.25 -1.87
C LYS A 112 2.71 -5.43 -1.13
N ARG A 113 2.03 -6.01 -0.13
CA ARG A 113 1.03 -5.29 0.68
C ARG A 113 1.65 -4.14 1.48
N PHE A 114 2.80 -4.37 2.11
CA PHE A 114 3.57 -3.31 2.74
C PHE A 114 4.07 -2.29 1.73
N TRP A 115 4.44 -2.71 0.52
CA TRP A 115 4.87 -1.79 -0.52
C TRP A 115 3.78 -0.79 -0.87
N THR A 116 2.55 -1.27 -1.09
CA THR A 116 1.38 -0.42 -1.35
C THR A 116 1.07 0.52 -0.18
N ASN A 117 1.19 0.04 1.06
CA ASN A 117 0.97 0.88 2.23
C ASN A 117 1.97 2.05 2.35
N LEU A 118 3.22 1.80 1.97
CA LEU A 118 4.26 2.83 1.93
C LEU A 118 4.10 3.77 0.72
N PHE A 119 3.53 3.27 -0.37
CA PHE A 119 3.18 4.06 -1.55
C PHE A 119 2.13 5.13 -1.19
N HIS A 120 1.02 4.74 -0.56
CA HIS A 120 0.00 5.66 -0.04
C HIS A 120 0.49 6.58 1.09
N ARG A 121 1.76 6.54 1.46
CA ARG A 121 2.39 7.41 2.46
C ARG A 121 3.52 8.25 1.86
N ASN A 122 3.66 8.24 0.53
CA ASN A 122 4.70 8.92 -0.23
C ASN A 122 6.15 8.58 0.18
N VAL A 123 6.37 7.43 0.83
CA VAL A 123 7.70 7.02 1.29
C VAL A 123 8.67 6.81 0.13
N TRP A 124 8.17 6.28 -1.00
CA TRP A 124 9.00 5.99 -2.17
C TRP A 124 9.50 7.24 -2.89
N GLN A 125 8.82 8.36 -2.70
CA GLN A 125 9.20 9.66 -3.25
C GLN A 125 10.02 10.49 -2.25
N ASP A 126 10.13 10.08 -0.98
CA ASP A 126 10.93 10.80 0.03
C ASP A 126 12.40 10.88 -0.41
N PRO A 127 13.02 12.08 -0.45
CA PRO A 127 14.40 12.26 -0.89
C PRO A 127 15.42 11.40 -0.13
N ARG A 128 15.20 11.17 1.17
CA ARG A 128 16.07 10.34 2.02
C ARG A 128 15.96 8.87 1.61
N TYR A 129 14.78 8.44 1.19
CA TYR A 129 14.56 7.09 0.67
C TYR A 129 15.24 6.88 -0.68
N LEU A 130 15.08 7.85 -1.58
CA LEU A 130 15.76 7.86 -2.88
C LEU A 130 17.28 7.81 -2.72
N GLU A 131 17.85 8.53 -1.74
CA GLU A 131 19.28 8.48 -1.48
C GLU A 131 19.74 7.11 -0.95
N ARG A 132 18.96 6.46 -0.07
CA ARG A 132 19.25 5.08 0.37
C ARG A 132 19.28 4.12 -0.81
N LYS A 133 18.33 4.24 -1.74
CA LYS A 133 18.28 3.42 -2.96
C LYS A 133 19.51 3.68 -3.85
N ARG A 134 19.89 4.94 -4.06
CA ARG A 134 21.11 5.30 -4.82
C ARG A 134 22.38 4.75 -4.16
N ALA A 135 22.50 4.87 -2.84
CA ALA A 135 23.65 4.35 -2.09
C ALA A 135 23.75 2.82 -2.22
N ALA A 136 22.62 2.10 -2.08
CA ALA A 136 22.59 0.65 -2.24
C ALA A 136 22.97 0.20 -3.66
N LEU A 137 22.50 0.90 -4.69
CA LEU A 137 22.87 0.63 -6.09
C LEU A 137 24.37 0.85 -6.35
N ARG A 138 25.00 1.88 -5.74
CA ARG A 138 26.45 2.14 -5.87
C ARG A 138 27.31 1.04 -5.24
N GLN A 139 26.80 0.37 -4.22
CA GLN A 139 27.53 -0.66 -3.47
C GLN A 139 27.36 -2.07 -4.03
N ASP A 140 26.45 -2.29 -4.99
CA ASP A 140 26.20 -3.64 -5.52
C ASP A 140 27.39 -4.14 -6.35
N PRO A 141 28.13 -5.17 -5.88
CA PRO A 141 29.28 -5.72 -6.60
C PRO A 141 28.88 -6.37 -7.92
N ARG A 142 27.59 -6.67 -8.15
CA ARG A 142 27.10 -7.36 -9.33
C ARG A 142 27.02 -6.46 -10.57
N ARG A 143 27.05 -5.12 -10.46
CA ARG A 143 27.07 -4.26 -11.66
C ARG A 143 27.72 -2.89 -11.48
N ARG A 144 28.43 -2.49 -12.55
CA ARG A 144 29.10 -1.20 -12.74
C ARG A 144 28.22 -0.07 -13.32
N ASN A 145 26.99 -0.34 -13.82
CA ASN A 145 26.26 0.62 -14.69
C ASN A 145 24.73 0.74 -14.48
N TYR A 146 24.20 0.61 -13.26
CA TYR A 146 22.78 0.94 -13.05
C TYR A 146 22.59 2.47 -13.00
N VAL A 147 22.05 3.07 -14.07
CA VAL A 147 21.63 4.49 -14.08
C VAL A 147 20.27 4.65 -13.38
N TYR A 148 19.42 3.62 -13.46
CA TYR A 148 18.08 3.60 -12.89
C TYR A 148 17.65 2.15 -12.59
N HIS A 149 16.79 1.96 -11.58
CA HIS A 149 16.22 0.67 -11.25
C HIS A 149 14.77 0.77 -10.77
N ARG A 150 13.88 -0.08 -11.32
CA ARG A 150 12.44 -0.01 -11.09
C ARG A 150 12.02 -0.43 -9.67
N ARG A 151 12.66 -1.44 -9.09
CA ARG A 151 12.29 -1.94 -7.74
C ARG A 151 12.79 -1.03 -6.64
N ASP A 152 11.98 -0.86 -5.60
CA ASP A 152 12.37 -0.18 -4.38
C ASP A 152 13.01 -1.13 -3.38
N LEU A 153 13.94 -0.58 -2.60
CA LEU A 153 14.46 -1.27 -1.43
C LEU A 153 13.32 -1.35 -0.41
N MET A 154 13.06 -2.51 0.20
CA MET A 154 12.06 -2.60 1.27
C MET A 154 12.67 -2.13 2.61
N PRO A 155 11.98 -1.35 3.46
CA PRO A 155 12.52 -0.93 4.75
C PRO A 155 12.86 -2.11 5.66
N LYS A 156 13.93 -1.95 6.45
CA LYS A 156 14.40 -2.99 7.38
C LYS A 156 13.33 -3.42 8.38
N CYS A 157 12.55 -2.48 8.93
CA CYS A 157 11.45 -2.80 9.85
C CYS A 157 10.43 -3.78 9.26
N VAL A 158 10.06 -3.61 7.98
CA VAL A 158 9.16 -4.52 7.25
C VAL A 158 9.84 -5.87 7.02
N ILE A 159 11.11 -5.86 6.58
CA ILE A 159 11.86 -7.10 6.34
C ILE A 159 11.95 -7.93 7.63
N GLU A 160 12.28 -7.32 8.75
CA GLU A 160 12.42 -8.01 10.04
C GLU A 160 11.08 -8.58 10.51
N LEU A 161 10.01 -7.78 10.48
CA LEU A 161 8.68 -8.24 10.88
C LEU A 161 8.21 -9.43 10.04
N VAL A 162 8.21 -9.29 8.72
CA VAL A 162 7.72 -10.33 7.81
C VAL A 162 8.60 -11.59 7.86
N ARG A 163 9.92 -11.46 8.07
CA ARG A 163 10.79 -12.62 8.27
C ARG A 163 10.58 -13.30 9.62
N SER A 164 10.16 -12.55 10.64
CA SER A 164 9.79 -13.12 11.94
C SER A 164 8.51 -13.96 11.85
N TRP A 165 7.50 -13.49 11.10
CA TRP A 165 6.27 -14.27 10.85
C TRP A 165 6.52 -15.53 10.02
N PHE A 166 7.40 -15.43 9.03
CA PHE A 166 7.63 -16.50 8.06
C PHE A 166 9.11 -16.86 7.99
N PRO A 167 9.62 -17.68 8.92
CA PRO A 167 11.03 -18.06 8.92
C PRO A 167 11.40 -18.93 7.71
N ASN A 168 12.68 -18.87 7.33
CA ASN A 168 13.26 -19.86 6.41
C ASN A 168 13.49 -21.21 7.12
N LEU A 169 13.66 -22.27 6.33
CA LEU A 169 14.16 -23.54 6.84
C LEU A 169 15.54 -23.35 7.50
N PRO A 170 15.89 -24.16 8.51
CA PRO A 170 17.23 -24.16 9.10
C PRO A 170 18.31 -24.23 8.02
N ASN A 171 19.38 -23.45 8.18
CA ASN A 171 20.51 -23.37 7.26
C ASN A 171 20.22 -22.81 5.85
N VAL A 172 18.99 -22.34 5.59
CA VAL A 172 18.67 -21.65 4.32
C VAL A 172 18.74 -20.14 4.52
N PRO A 173 19.77 -19.45 3.98
CA PRO A 173 19.89 -18.01 4.13
C PRO A 173 18.77 -17.28 3.38
N TYR A 174 18.36 -16.12 3.89
CA TYR A 174 17.45 -15.27 3.15
C TYR A 174 18.17 -14.68 1.94
N MET A 175 17.53 -14.76 0.78
CA MET A 175 18.00 -14.02 -0.39
C MET A 175 17.87 -12.51 -0.14
N GLY A 176 18.90 -11.78 -0.54
CA GLY A 176 18.92 -10.32 -0.52
C GLY A 176 18.01 -9.71 -1.58
N HIS A 177 18.03 -8.38 -1.67
CA HIS A 177 17.34 -7.67 -2.74
C HIS A 177 17.92 -8.06 -4.10
N MET A 178 17.05 -8.38 -5.05
CA MET A 178 17.43 -8.71 -6.42
C MET A 178 17.11 -7.52 -7.32
N TRP A 179 18.17 -6.84 -7.76
CA TRP A 179 18.09 -5.80 -8.78
C TRP A 179 17.91 -6.48 -10.16
N GLU A 180 16.74 -6.34 -10.78
CA GLU A 180 16.40 -6.80 -12.14
C GLU A 180 16.32 -5.60 -13.11
#